data_AF-A0A0F7JNY6-F1
#
_entry.id   AF-A0A0F7JNY6-F1
#
_cell.length_a   1.000
_cell.length_b   1.000
_cell.length_c   1.000
_cell.angle_alpha   90.00
_cell.angle_beta   90.00
_cell.angle_gamma   90.00
#
_symmetry.space_group_name_H-M   'P 1'
#
loop_
_entity.id
_entity.type
_entity.pdbx_description
1 polymer ?
#
loop_
_entity_poly.entity_id
_entity_poly.type
_entity_poly.pdbx_seq_one_letter_code
_entity_poly.pdbx_strand_id
1 'polypeptide(L)'
;MSKNRRVGPGAPVKPVTFRAGCGREWSLPSAEADLAYTEQAFPECPTCEHRVEPDGAPPFCTLRPVGTAHPFAALAGLDLPE
;
A
#
# COMPACT_ATOMS: atom_id res chain seq x y z
N MET A 1 40.60 -15.36 -11.33
CA MET A 1 39.26 -15.99 -11.47
C MET A 1 38.25 -15.09 -10.76
N SER A 2 37.59 -14.17 -11.45
CA SER A 2 36.58 -13.29 -10.84
C SER A 2 35.30 -13.36 -11.66
N LYS A 3 34.33 -14.13 -11.18
CA LYS A 3 33.00 -14.26 -11.80
C LYS A 3 32.20 -13.00 -11.49
N ASN A 4 32.13 -12.07 -12.43
CA ASN A 4 31.19 -10.93 -12.39
C ASN A 4 29.75 -11.48 -12.34
N ARG A 5 29.12 -11.44 -11.16
CA ARG A 5 27.67 -11.60 -11.03
C ARG A 5 27.02 -10.37 -11.66
N ARG A 6 26.56 -10.50 -12.90
CA ARG A 6 25.61 -9.54 -13.47
C ARG A 6 24.28 -9.74 -12.75
N VAL A 7 23.86 -8.74 -11.99
CA VAL A 7 22.48 -8.60 -11.51
C VAL A 7 21.63 -8.37 -12.77
N GLY A 8 20.84 -9.36 -13.16
CA GLY A 8 19.90 -9.25 -14.27
C GLY A 8 18.76 -8.28 -13.93
N PRO A 9 18.08 -7.70 -14.94
CA PRO A 9 16.94 -6.83 -14.71
C PRO A 9 15.85 -7.57 -13.93
N GLY A 10 15.25 -6.87 -12.96
CA GLY A 10 14.38 -7.40 -11.92
C GLY A 10 13.26 -8.29 -12.44
N ALA A 11 12.91 -9.30 -11.63
CA ALA A 11 11.80 -10.20 -11.90
C ALA A 11 10.50 -9.42 -12.20
N PRO A 12 9.65 -9.91 -13.10
CA PRO A 12 8.37 -9.26 -13.40
C PRO A 12 7.53 -9.22 -12.13
N VAL A 13 7.21 -8.00 -11.68
CA VAL A 13 6.33 -7.78 -10.55
C VAL A 13 4.92 -8.16 -10.99
N LYS A 14 4.36 -9.20 -10.35
CA LYS A 14 3.00 -9.63 -10.65
C LYS A 14 2.03 -8.50 -10.33
N PRO A 15 0.97 -8.30 -11.12
CA PRO A 15 -0.07 -7.34 -10.76
C PRO A 15 -0.72 -7.77 -9.44
N VAL A 16 -0.80 -6.83 -8.50
CA VAL A 16 -1.46 -6.97 -7.22
C VAL A 16 -2.64 -6.00 -7.19
N THR A 17 -3.78 -6.45 -6.69
CA THR A 17 -4.92 -5.58 -6.47
C THR A 17 -4.70 -4.78 -5.19
N PHE A 18 -4.70 -3.46 -5.30
CA PHE A 18 -4.63 -2.55 -4.17
C PHE A 18 -5.99 -1.90 -3.94
N ARG A 19 -6.36 -1.69 -2.68
CA ARG A 19 -7.58 -1.03 -2.25
C ARG A 19 -7.25 0.23 -1.46
N ALA A 20 -7.86 1.34 -1.86
CA ALA A 20 -7.88 2.57 -1.07
C ALA A 20 -8.85 2.43 0.10
N GLY A 21 -8.65 3.25 1.12
CA GLY A 21 -9.59 3.33 2.25
C GLY A 21 -11.02 3.76 1.85
N CYS A 22 -11.19 4.45 0.73
CA CYS A 22 -12.52 4.78 0.18
C CYS A 22 -13.20 3.58 -0.52
N GLY A 23 -12.55 2.42 -0.54
CA GLY A 23 -13.07 1.17 -1.09
C GLY A 23 -12.73 0.93 -2.55
N ARG A 24 -12.14 1.90 -3.26
CA ARG A 24 -11.71 1.77 -4.66
C ARG A 24 -10.53 0.83 -4.82
N GLU A 25 -10.50 0.10 -5.93
CA GLU A 25 -9.49 -0.92 -6.19
C GLU A 25 -8.81 -0.73 -7.56
N TRP A 26 -7.50 -0.98 -7.62
CA TRP A 26 -6.71 -0.96 -8.85
C TRP A 26 -5.77 -2.16 -8.88
N SER A 27 -5.50 -2.70 -10.07
CA SER A 27 -4.48 -3.72 -10.24
C SER A 27 -3.20 -3.07 -10.75
N LEU A 28 -2.16 -3.05 -9.92
CA LEU A 28 -0.88 -2.41 -10.21
C LEU A 28 0.26 -3.43 -10.10
N PRO A 29 1.24 -3.42 -11.02
CA PRO A 29 2.45 -4.23 -10.86
C PRO A 29 3.36 -3.57 -9.81
N SER A 30 3.11 -3.86 -8.53
CA SER A 30 3.95 -3.39 -7.42
C SER A 30 4.23 -4.51 -6.43
N ALA A 31 5.44 -4.48 -5.85
CA ALA A 31 5.89 -5.38 -4.79
C ALA A 31 5.87 -4.69 -3.42
N GLU A 32 5.40 -3.44 -3.35
CA GLU A 32 5.34 -2.66 -2.12
C GLU A 32 4.15 -3.10 -1.25
N ALA A 33 4.32 -2.97 0.07
CA ALA A 33 3.27 -3.29 1.04
C ALA A 33 2.16 -2.23 1.09
N ASP A 34 2.47 -1.01 0.69
CA ASP A 34 1.61 0.16 0.74
C ASP A 34 2.00 1.11 -0.39
N LEU A 35 1.02 1.80 -1.00
CA LEU A 35 1.27 2.83 -2.01
C LEU A 35 0.57 4.14 -1.64
N ALA A 36 1.20 5.27 -1.96
CA ALA A 36 0.58 6.59 -1.79
C ALA A 36 -0.16 7.02 -3.07
N TYR A 37 -1.48 7.13 -2.98
CA TYR A 37 -2.33 7.67 -4.04
C TYR A 37 -2.53 9.18 -3.85
N THR A 38 -1.71 9.96 -4.55
CA THR A 38 -1.72 11.44 -4.49
C THR A 38 -2.75 12.07 -5.43
N GLU A 39 -3.10 11.37 -6.52
CA GLU A 39 -3.98 11.91 -7.58
C GLU A 39 -5.38 12.23 -7.07
N GLN A 40 -5.92 11.44 -6.13
CA GLN A 40 -7.22 11.69 -5.47
C GLN A 40 -8.35 12.06 -6.44
N ALA A 41 -8.34 11.53 -7.67
CA ALA A 41 -9.28 11.89 -8.73
C ALA A 41 -10.77 11.55 -8.45
N PHE A 42 -11.06 10.90 -7.33
CA PHE A 42 -12.39 10.43 -6.99
C PHE A 42 -13.10 11.40 -6.03
N PRO A 43 -14.40 11.67 -6.23
CA PRO A 43 -15.15 12.61 -5.39
C PRO A 43 -15.25 12.19 -3.92
N GLU A 44 -15.05 10.91 -3.60
CA GLU A 44 -15.03 10.36 -2.24
C GLU A 44 -13.67 10.50 -1.52
N CYS A 45 -12.59 10.83 -2.23
CA CYS A 45 -11.28 11.03 -1.61
C CYS A 45 -11.24 12.09 -0.49
N PRO A 46 -11.84 13.30 -0.64
CA PRO A 46 -11.77 14.33 0.40
C PRO A 46 -12.47 13.96 1.71
N THR A 47 -13.43 13.03 1.69
CA THR A 47 -14.19 12.58 2.87
C THR A 47 -13.72 11.22 3.40
N CYS A 48 -12.66 10.65 2.82
CA CYS A 48 -12.13 9.36 3.22
C CYS A 48 -11.44 9.45 4.57
N GLU A 49 -11.83 8.61 5.53
CA GLU A 49 -11.19 8.49 6.86
C GLU A 49 -9.71 8.05 6.77
N HIS A 50 -9.30 7.48 5.64
CA HIS A 50 -7.93 7.04 5.38
C HIS A 50 -7.10 8.07 4.58
N ARG A 51 -7.64 9.29 4.39
CA ARG A 51 -6.90 10.42 3.80
C ARG A 51 -5.89 10.94 4.82
N VAL A 52 -4.64 11.04 4.42
CA VAL A 52 -3.54 11.57 5.23
C VAL A 52 -3.23 12.98 4.77
N GLU A 53 -3.22 13.93 5.71
CA GLU A 53 -2.88 15.34 5.48
C GLU A 53 -1.56 15.69 6.19
N PRO A 54 -0.41 15.43 5.55
CA PRO A 54 0.89 15.75 6.14
C PRO A 54 1.14 17.27 6.18
N ASP A 55 1.85 17.74 7.21
CA ASP A 55 2.27 19.14 7.29
C ASP A 55 3.26 19.48 6.15
N GLY A 56 2.95 20.51 5.37
CA GLY A 56 3.79 20.98 4.27
C GLY A 56 3.80 20.12 3.00
N ALA A 57 2.95 19.09 2.89
CA ALA A 57 2.87 18.22 1.72
C ALA A 57 1.42 18.01 1.25
N PRO A 58 1.19 17.67 -0.04
CA PRO A 58 -0.15 17.43 -0.53
C PRO A 58 -0.77 16.20 0.16
N PRO A 59 -2.10 16.22 0.37
CA PRO A 59 -2.82 15.10 0.92
C PRO A 59 -2.69 13.87 0.00
N PHE A 60 -2.77 12.68 0.56
CA PHE A 60 -2.81 11.44 -0.21
C PHE A 60 -3.63 10.37 0.51
N CYS A 61 -4.06 9.37 -0.24
CA CYS A 61 -4.72 8.18 0.30
C CYS A 61 -3.74 7.00 0.28
N THR A 62 -3.77 6.15 1.30
CA THR A 62 -2.93 4.94 1.34
C THR A 62 -3.65 3.80 0.63
N LEU A 63 -2.98 3.13 -0.30
CA LEU A 63 -3.46 1.94 -0.98
C LEU A 63 -2.84 0.69 -0.36
N ARG A 64 -3.67 -0.27 0.02
CA ARG A 64 -3.26 -1.53 0.65
C ARG A 64 -3.50 -2.70 -0.30
N PRO A 65 -2.56 -3.66 -0.45
CA PRO A 65 -2.79 -4.85 -1.25
C PRO A 65 -3.92 -5.71 -0.65
N VAL A 66 -4.90 -6.03 -1.48
CA VAL A 66 -6.05 -6.87 -1.12
C VAL A 66 -5.60 -8.30 -0.88
N GLY A 67 -6.07 -8.89 0.22
CA GLY A 67 -5.75 -10.27 0.59
C GLY A 67 -4.40 -10.45 1.29
N THR A 68 -3.62 -9.38 1.49
CA THR A 68 -2.46 -9.43 2.38
C THR A 68 -2.93 -9.28 3.82
N ALA A 69 -2.62 -10.24 4.68
CA ALA A 69 -2.91 -10.14 6.10
C ALA A 69 -2.24 -8.87 6.68
N HIS A 70 -2.98 -8.07 7.44
CA HIS A 70 -2.40 -6.91 8.11
C HIS A 70 -1.23 -7.37 9.00
N PRO A 71 -0.08 -6.67 9.01
CA PRO A 71 1.09 -7.10 9.80
C PRO A 71 0.80 -7.20 11.30
N PHE A 72 -0.23 -6.49 11.78
CA PHE A 72 -0.72 -6.54 13.15
C PHE A 72 -1.94 -7.43 13.36
N ALA A 73 -2.39 -8.19 12.34
CA ALA A 73 -3.51 -9.13 12.50
C ALA A 73 -3.25 -10.15 13.62
N ALA A 74 -1.98 -10.49 13.86
CA ALA A 74 -1.56 -11.34 14.98
C ALA A 74 -1.81 -10.70 16.37
N LEU A 75 -1.93 -9.38 16.45
CA LEU A 75 -2.21 -8.66 17.70
C LEU A 75 -3.71 -8.57 18.03
N ALA A 76 -4.60 -8.87 17.08
CA ALA A 76 -6.05 -8.75 17.27
C ALA A 76 -6.61 -9.74 18.33
N GLY A 77 -5.83 -10.74 18.74
CA GLY A 77 -6.17 -11.69 19.80
C GLY A 77 -5.44 -11.46 21.12
N LEU A 78 -4.74 -10.33 21.30
CA LEU A 78 -4.08 -10.02 22.57
C LEU A 78 -5.08 -9.50 23.59
N ASP A 79 -5.21 -10.21 24.71
CA ASP A 79 -5.91 -9.76 25.92
C ASP A 79 -4.96 -8.84 26.69
N LEU A 80 -5.30 -7.55 26.75
CA LEU A 80 -4.51 -6.55 27.47
C LEU A 80 -4.98 -6.50 28.93
N PRO A 81 -4.09 -6.65 29.93
CA PRO A 81 -4.44 -6.47 31.33
C PRO A 81 -4.80 -5.00 31.60
N GLU A 82 -5.73 -4.78 32.53
CA GLU A 82 -6.22 -3.47 32.99
C GLU A 82 -5.17 -2.62 33.73
#